data_AF-A0AAP5Z1P5-F1
#
_entry.id   AF-A0AAP5Z1P5-F1
#
_cell.length_a   1.000
_cell.length_b   1.000
_cell.length_c   1.000
_cell.angle_alpha   90.00
_cell.angle_beta   90.00
_cell.angle_gamma   90.00
#
_symmetry.space_group_name_H-M   'P 1'
#
loop_
_entity.id
_entity.type
_entity.pdbx_description
1 polymer ?
#
loop_
_entity_poly.entity_id
_entity_poly.type
_entity_poly.pdbx_seq_one_letter_code
_entity_poly.pdbx_strand_id
1 'polypeptide(L)'
;YPIGTLGQPWGEAERKAWLAQREVKRSYQEEVVSKIDALRDRFDVEQYGALSYDQARFPLFCIKTRNWDSAKPIVLVTGGVHGYETSGVHGALKFVATEAEHYAEHFNIVVAPCVSPWGYEVINRWNPNAIDPNRSFYADSPAEESANLIKLVSTLGDVLMHIDLHETTDSDETEFRPALAARDG
;
A
#
# COMPACT_ATOMS: atom_id res chain seq x y z
N TYR A 1 -5.37 -19.71 -16.08
CA TYR A 1 -6.10 -19.18 -14.93
C TYR A 1 -7.54 -19.68 -14.97
N PRO A 2 -8.21 -19.99 -13.85
CA PRO A 2 -9.53 -20.63 -13.86
C PRO A 2 -10.69 -19.70 -14.26
N ILE A 3 -10.45 -18.39 -14.36
CA ILE A 3 -11.46 -17.38 -14.73
C ILE A 3 -11.09 -16.75 -16.07
N GLY A 4 -12.10 -16.54 -16.92
CA GLY A 4 -11.98 -15.87 -18.22
C GLY A 4 -11.90 -16.85 -19.40
N THR A 5 -11.88 -16.29 -20.60
CA THR A 5 -11.72 -17.01 -21.86
C THR A 5 -10.45 -16.52 -22.54
N LEU A 6 -9.60 -17.44 -23.04
CA LEU A 6 -8.36 -17.07 -23.72
C LEU A 6 -8.66 -16.16 -24.94
N GLY A 7 -7.94 -15.04 -25.09
CA GLY A 7 -8.19 -14.08 -26.16
C GLY A 7 -9.26 -13.02 -25.84
N GLN A 8 -9.92 -13.10 -24.67
CA GLN A 8 -11.01 -12.23 -24.28
C GLN A 8 -10.69 -11.53 -22.94
N PRO A 9 -10.54 -10.19 -22.93
CA PRO A 9 -10.35 -9.46 -21.69
C PRO A 9 -11.53 -9.67 -20.73
N TRP A 10 -11.25 -9.65 -19.43
CA TRP A 10 -12.28 -9.79 -18.41
C TRP A 10 -13.29 -8.65 -18.44
N GLY A 11 -14.57 -9.03 -18.48
CA GLY A 11 -15.68 -8.15 -18.20
C GLY A 11 -15.99 -8.07 -16.70
N GLU A 12 -17.15 -7.48 -16.40
CA GLU A 12 -17.62 -7.33 -15.02
C GLU A 12 -17.88 -8.69 -14.32
N ALA A 13 -18.37 -9.67 -15.08
CA ALA A 13 -18.70 -11.00 -14.56
C ALA A 13 -17.44 -11.74 -14.07
N GLU A 14 -16.37 -11.73 -14.87
CA GLU A 14 -15.08 -12.34 -14.51
C GLU A 14 -14.45 -11.65 -13.30
N ARG A 15 -14.49 -10.31 -13.24
CA ARG A 15 -13.98 -9.55 -12.09
C ARG A 15 -14.75 -9.87 -10.80
N LYS A 16 -16.08 -9.97 -10.87
CA LYS A 16 -16.91 -10.39 -9.73
C LYS A 16 -16.60 -11.83 -9.30
N ALA A 17 -16.45 -12.75 -10.26
CA ALA A 17 -16.09 -14.14 -9.98
C ALA A 17 -14.71 -14.23 -9.31
N TRP A 18 -13.74 -13.43 -9.75
CA TRP A 18 -12.41 -13.35 -9.15
C TRP A 18 -12.48 -12.81 -7.73
N LEU A 19 -13.18 -11.70 -7.52
CA LEU A 19 -13.34 -11.07 -6.21
C LEU A 19 -13.98 -12.03 -5.20
N ALA A 20 -14.99 -12.80 -5.62
CA ALA A 20 -15.69 -13.78 -4.79
C ALA A 20 -14.79 -14.95 -4.32
N GLN A 21 -13.66 -15.19 -4.99
CA GLN A 21 -12.68 -16.20 -4.56
C GLN A 21 -11.64 -15.65 -3.57
N ARG A 22 -11.70 -14.37 -3.22
CA ARG A 22 -10.73 -13.76 -2.29
C ARG A 22 -11.25 -13.91 -0.86
N GLU A 23 -10.40 -14.44 0.00
CA GLU A 23 -10.71 -14.66 1.41
C GLU A 23 -9.70 -13.91 2.28
N VAL A 24 -10.16 -13.41 3.41
CA VAL A 24 -9.29 -12.80 4.43
C VAL A 24 -8.41 -13.89 5.04
N LYS A 25 -7.09 -13.67 5.02
CA LYS A 25 -6.07 -14.60 5.55
C LYS A 25 -5.31 -14.03 6.74
N ARG A 26 -5.28 -12.70 6.89
CA ARG A 26 -4.65 -11.98 8.00
C ARG A 26 -5.37 -10.66 8.26
N SER A 27 -5.09 -10.04 9.41
CA SER A 27 -5.77 -8.82 9.86
C SER A 27 -4.86 -7.60 9.70
N TYR A 28 -5.31 -6.61 8.92
CA TYR A 28 -4.64 -5.32 8.79
C TYR A 28 -4.65 -4.57 10.14
N GLN A 29 -5.77 -4.66 10.85
CA GLN A 29 -5.94 -4.01 12.15
C GLN A 29 -4.95 -4.55 13.19
N GLU A 30 -4.83 -5.88 13.27
CA GLU A 30 -3.95 -6.52 14.26
C GLU A 30 -2.47 -6.45 13.87
N GLU A 31 -2.13 -6.63 12.59
CA GLU A 31 -0.73 -6.77 12.19
C GLU A 31 -0.07 -5.46 11.76
N VAL A 32 -0.87 -4.44 11.42
CA VAL A 32 -0.36 -3.15 10.92
C VAL A 32 -0.84 -1.99 11.81
N VAL A 33 -2.15 -1.76 11.94
CA VAL A 33 -2.68 -0.59 12.67
C VAL A 33 -2.23 -0.59 14.13
N SER A 34 -2.31 -1.74 14.82
CA SER A 34 -1.84 -1.86 16.21
C SER A 34 -0.36 -1.45 16.38
N LYS A 35 0.49 -1.76 15.39
CA LYS A 35 1.92 -1.41 15.40
C LYS A 35 2.14 0.07 15.10
N ILE A 36 1.33 0.67 14.24
CA ILE A 36 1.32 2.12 13.99
C ILE A 36 0.91 2.86 15.27
N ASP A 37 -0.15 2.39 15.94
CA ASP A 37 -0.66 3.03 17.16
C ASP A 37 0.36 2.98 18.30
N ALA A 38 1.11 1.89 18.42
CA ALA A 38 2.20 1.75 19.39
C ALA A 38 3.36 2.75 19.16
N LEU A 39 3.43 3.41 18.00
CA LEU A 39 4.47 4.40 17.65
C LEU A 39 4.04 5.85 17.91
N ARG A 40 2.79 6.11 18.29
CA ARG A 40 2.23 7.47 18.48
C ARG A 40 2.95 8.31 19.53
N ASP A 41 3.57 7.69 20.52
CA ASP A 41 4.31 8.42 21.55
C ASP A 41 5.62 9.01 21.02
N ARG A 42 6.16 8.47 19.92
CA ARG A 42 7.45 8.86 19.32
C ARG A 42 7.29 9.66 18.03
N PHE A 43 6.22 9.42 17.29
CA PHE A 43 6.00 9.98 15.95
C PHE A 43 4.65 10.66 15.82
N ASP A 44 4.51 11.50 14.79
CA ASP A 44 3.22 12.07 14.43
C ASP A 44 2.53 11.13 13.43
N VAL A 45 1.44 10.51 13.85
CA VAL A 45 0.65 9.57 13.03
C VAL A 45 -0.58 10.29 12.50
N GLU A 46 -0.70 10.32 11.17
CA GLU A 46 -1.81 10.96 10.46
C GLU A 46 -2.59 9.93 9.65
N GLN A 47 -3.92 9.99 9.74
CA GLN A 47 -4.78 9.27 8.80
C GLN A 47 -4.96 10.12 7.55
N TYR A 48 -4.33 9.72 6.44
CA TYR A 48 -4.38 10.50 5.19
C TYR A 48 -5.56 10.11 4.28
N GLY A 49 -6.25 9.01 4.60
CA GLY A 49 -7.41 8.55 3.85
C GLY A 49 -8.08 7.33 4.46
N ALA A 50 -9.03 6.77 3.73
CA ALA A 50 -9.65 5.48 3.98
C ALA A 50 -10.23 4.95 2.67
N LEU A 51 -10.29 3.64 2.50
CA LEU A 51 -10.78 3.02 1.27
C LEU A 51 -12.30 2.88 1.33
N SER A 52 -13.00 3.34 0.28
CA SER A 52 -14.45 3.52 0.29
C SER A 52 -15.24 2.23 0.48
N TYR A 53 -14.66 1.09 0.10
CA TYR A 53 -15.29 -0.22 0.19
C TYR A 53 -15.44 -0.72 1.63
N ASP A 54 -14.61 -0.28 2.59
CA ASP A 54 -14.81 -0.46 4.03
C ASP A 54 -13.91 0.52 4.81
N GLN A 55 -14.38 1.75 5.01
CA GLN A 55 -13.55 2.84 5.58
C GLN A 55 -13.11 2.58 7.02
N ALA A 56 -13.94 1.88 7.82
CA ALA A 56 -13.62 1.57 9.21
C ALA A 56 -12.54 0.50 9.29
N ARG A 57 -12.59 -0.48 8.38
CA ARG A 57 -11.61 -1.57 8.30
C ARG A 57 -10.31 -1.14 7.63
N PHE A 58 -10.37 -0.22 6.69
CA PHE A 58 -9.23 0.21 5.86
C PHE A 58 -8.95 1.72 5.94
N PRO A 59 -8.70 2.28 7.15
CA PRO A 59 -8.06 3.57 7.27
C PRO A 59 -6.65 3.51 6.70
N LEU A 60 -6.16 4.61 6.15
CA LEU A 60 -4.81 4.73 5.60
C LEU A 60 -3.99 5.70 6.43
N PHE A 61 -2.85 5.24 6.94
CA PHE A 61 -2.01 6.00 7.86
C PHE A 61 -0.64 6.29 7.28
N CYS A 62 -0.10 7.46 7.60
CA CYS A 62 1.31 7.76 7.47
C CYS A 62 1.90 8.15 8.84
N ILE A 63 3.20 7.93 8.98
CA ILE A 63 3.97 8.19 10.20
C ILE A 63 5.05 9.20 9.84
N LYS A 64 5.11 10.32 10.55
CA LYS A 64 6.07 11.40 10.32
C LYS A 64 7.01 11.53 11.52
N THR A 65 8.29 11.78 11.24
CA THR A 65 9.21 12.24 12.31
C THR A 65 8.72 13.57 12.87
N ARG A 66 8.97 13.83 14.15
CA ARG A 66 8.58 15.09 14.80
C ARG A 66 9.54 16.22 14.48
N ASN A 67 9.11 17.45 14.77
CA ASN A 67 9.92 18.67 14.68
C ASN A 67 10.56 18.88 13.30
N TRP A 68 9.75 18.75 12.24
CA TRP A 68 10.22 19.00 10.88
C TRP A 68 10.82 20.39 10.73
N ASP A 69 11.97 20.43 10.06
CA ASP A 69 12.74 21.65 9.80
C ASP A 69 12.75 21.90 8.29
N SER A 70 12.31 23.09 7.85
CA SER A 70 12.29 23.46 6.43
C SER A 70 13.67 23.46 5.75
N ALA A 71 14.76 23.49 6.52
CA ALA A 71 16.11 23.37 5.99
C ALA A 71 16.52 21.91 5.69
N LYS A 72 15.78 20.92 6.20
CA LYS A 72 16.06 19.50 5.99
C LYS A 72 15.27 18.95 4.80
N PRO A 73 15.87 18.11 3.94
CA PRO A 73 15.16 17.46 2.86
C PRO A 73 14.15 16.43 3.36
N ILE A 74 13.11 16.21 2.56
CA ILE A 74 12.06 15.23 2.84
C ILE A 74 12.40 13.87 2.23
N VAL A 75 12.19 12.80 3.00
CA VAL A 75 12.30 11.41 2.55
C VAL A 75 10.95 10.72 2.71
N LEU A 76 10.49 10.08 1.64
CA LEU A 76 9.28 9.25 1.62
C LEU A 76 9.66 7.77 1.57
N VAL A 77 9.06 6.97 2.46
CA VAL A 77 9.12 5.51 2.38
C VAL A 77 7.70 4.97 2.24
N THR A 78 7.47 4.15 1.23
CA THR A 78 6.18 3.47 1.03
C THR A 78 6.36 1.97 1.11
N GLY A 79 5.36 1.29 1.67
CA GLY A 79 5.29 -0.16 1.73
C GLY A 79 3.87 -0.63 1.45
N GLY A 80 3.74 -1.88 1.00
CA GLY A 80 2.43 -2.49 0.77
C GLY A 80 1.63 -1.81 -0.34
N VAL A 81 2.29 -1.23 -1.36
CA VAL A 81 1.62 -0.86 -2.62
C VAL A 81 0.94 -2.09 -3.21
N HIS A 82 1.61 -3.24 -3.19
CA HIS A 82 0.94 -4.52 -3.28
C HIS A 82 0.83 -5.13 -1.88
N GLY A 83 -0.38 -5.41 -1.44
CA GLY A 83 -0.59 -5.82 -0.05
C GLY A 83 -0.07 -7.23 0.26
N TYR A 84 0.02 -8.14 -0.72
CA TYR A 84 0.61 -9.47 -0.49
C TYR A 84 2.09 -9.41 -0.11
N GLU A 85 2.78 -8.33 -0.48
CA GLU A 85 4.21 -8.14 -0.30
C GLU A 85 4.54 -7.76 1.15
N THR A 86 4.67 -8.79 1.97
CA THR A 86 4.62 -8.71 3.43
C THR A 86 5.84 -7.99 3.99
N SER A 87 7.04 -8.26 3.45
CA SER A 87 8.26 -7.63 3.93
C SER A 87 8.29 -6.13 3.66
N GLY A 88 7.60 -5.64 2.62
CA GLY A 88 7.48 -4.20 2.37
C GLY A 88 6.75 -3.48 3.51
N VAL A 89 5.63 -4.05 3.95
CA VAL A 89 4.84 -3.49 5.07
C VAL A 89 5.60 -3.54 6.39
N HIS A 90 6.09 -4.72 6.77
CA HIS A 90 6.78 -4.88 8.06
C HIS A 90 8.17 -4.28 8.06
N GLY A 91 8.83 -4.18 6.91
CA GLY A 91 10.09 -3.47 6.73
C GLY A 91 9.94 -1.97 6.98
N ALA A 92 8.90 -1.35 6.41
CA ALA A 92 8.58 0.06 6.68
C ALA A 92 8.30 0.31 8.17
N LEU A 93 7.47 -0.53 8.80
CA LEU A 93 7.18 -0.43 10.23
C LEU A 93 8.42 -0.63 11.10
N LYS A 94 9.26 -1.61 10.75
CA LYS A 94 10.51 -1.89 11.47
C LYS A 94 11.48 -0.71 11.35
N PHE A 95 11.63 -0.14 10.16
CA PHE A 95 12.45 1.05 9.95
C PHE A 95 12.00 2.22 10.84
N VAL A 96 10.70 2.49 10.92
CA VAL A 96 10.17 3.53 11.83
C VAL A 96 10.50 3.19 13.29
N ALA A 97 10.28 1.94 13.69
CA ALA A 97 10.48 1.52 15.06
C ALA A 97 11.94 1.58 15.53
N THR A 98 12.92 1.37 14.63
CA THR A 98 14.34 1.21 15.01
C THR A 98 15.27 2.30 14.49
N GLU A 99 15.05 2.84 13.29
CA GLU A 99 16.03 3.72 12.62
C GLU A 99 15.53 5.16 12.34
N ALA A 100 14.21 5.38 12.20
CA ALA A 100 13.71 6.67 11.72
C ALA A 100 14.11 7.87 12.61
N GLU A 101 14.16 7.71 13.94
CA GLU A 101 14.62 8.77 14.84
C GLU A 101 16.11 9.07 14.68
N HIS A 102 16.94 8.07 14.38
CA HIS A 102 18.36 8.29 14.08
C HIS A 102 18.53 9.17 12.84
N TYR A 103 17.77 8.89 11.78
CA TYR A 103 17.83 9.68 10.56
C TYR A 103 17.07 11.02 10.63
N ALA A 104 16.20 11.22 11.63
CA ALA A 104 15.48 12.49 11.83
C ALA A 104 16.41 13.68 12.12
N GLU A 105 17.65 13.42 12.55
CA GLU A 105 18.69 14.45 12.64
C GLU A 105 18.98 15.11 11.29
N HIS A 106 18.85 14.37 10.19
CA HIS A 106 19.21 14.80 8.85
C HIS A 106 18.00 15.04 7.92
N PHE A 107 16.90 14.34 8.15
CA PHE A 107 15.76 14.30 7.23
C PHE A 107 14.41 14.54 7.92
N ASN A 108 13.49 15.13 7.17
CA ASN A 108 12.07 15.08 7.47
C ASN A 108 11.50 13.80 6.85
N ILE A 109 11.15 12.80 7.66
CA ILE A 109 10.80 11.47 7.15
C ILE A 109 9.30 11.26 7.28
N VAL A 110 8.68 10.77 6.21
CA VAL A 110 7.30 10.30 6.20
C VAL A 110 7.25 8.87 5.65
N VAL A 111 6.50 8.02 6.34
CA VAL A 111 6.36 6.61 6.00
C VAL A 111 4.88 6.26 5.85
N ALA A 112 4.49 5.73 4.70
CA ALA A 112 3.18 5.12 4.48
C ALA A 112 3.36 3.59 4.43
N PRO A 113 3.25 2.88 5.58
CA PRO A 113 3.72 1.50 5.68
C PRO A 113 2.82 0.48 4.96
N CYS A 114 1.55 0.80 4.70
CA CYS A 114 0.65 -0.09 3.97
C CYS A 114 -0.34 0.73 3.14
N VAL A 115 -0.08 0.81 1.84
CA VAL A 115 -0.91 1.57 0.88
C VAL A 115 -2.17 0.79 0.48
N SER A 116 -2.10 -0.55 0.44
CA SER A 116 -3.18 -1.43 -0.03
C SER A 116 -3.61 -2.46 1.04
N PRO A 117 -4.26 -2.02 2.13
CA PRO A 117 -4.63 -2.87 3.26
C PRO A 117 -5.61 -4.01 2.93
N TRP A 118 -6.51 -3.86 1.94
CA TRP A 118 -7.32 -4.99 1.49
C TRP A 118 -6.48 -6.10 0.83
N GLY A 119 -5.59 -5.70 -0.08
CA GLY A 119 -4.62 -6.61 -0.69
C GLY A 119 -3.72 -7.26 0.35
N TYR A 120 -3.48 -6.59 1.48
CA TYR A 120 -2.75 -7.16 2.59
C TYR A 120 -3.54 -8.29 3.23
N GLU A 121 -4.79 -8.05 3.62
CA GLU A 121 -5.61 -9.05 4.30
C GLU A 121 -5.89 -10.28 3.45
N VAL A 122 -6.13 -10.12 2.15
CA VAL A 122 -6.50 -11.22 1.24
C VAL A 122 -5.33 -11.76 0.42
N ILE A 123 -4.10 -11.32 0.72
CA ILE A 123 -2.86 -11.70 0.04
C ILE A 123 -2.99 -11.53 -1.47
N ASN A 124 -3.12 -10.27 -1.90
CA ASN A 124 -3.32 -9.94 -3.31
C ASN A 124 -2.48 -8.77 -3.82
N ARG A 125 -2.21 -8.83 -5.12
CA ARG A 125 -1.57 -7.78 -5.91
C ARG A 125 -2.54 -6.67 -6.31
N TRP A 126 -3.77 -7.03 -6.64
CA TRP A 126 -4.80 -6.06 -7.07
C TRP A 126 -5.65 -5.58 -5.90
N ASN A 127 -6.42 -4.53 -6.14
CA ASN A 127 -7.53 -4.11 -5.28
C ASN A 127 -8.85 -4.84 -5.66
N PRO A 128 -9.97 -4.62 -4.94
CA PRO A 128 -11.24 -5.30 -5.22
C PRO A 128 -11.77 -5.16 -6.66
N ASN A 129 -11.32 -4.13 -7.39
CA ASN A 129 -11.72 -3.86 -8.77
C ASN A 129 -10.83 -4.56 -9.82
N ALA A 130 -9.91 -5.43 -9.38
CA ALA A 130 -8.88 -6.07 -10.21
C ALA A 130 -7.94 -5.05 -10.90
N ILE A 131 -7.65 -3.95 -10.19
CA ILE A 131 -6.72 -2.89 -10.60
C ILE A 131 -5.41 -3.05 -9.82
N ASP A 132 -4.29 -2.88 -10.52
CA ASP A 132 -2.95 -2.89 -9.94
C ASP A 132 -2.60 -1.48 -9.43
N PRO A 133 -2.47 -1.25 -8.10
CA PRO A 133 -2.12 0.06 -7.56
C PRO A 133 -0.78 0.60 -8.08
N ASN A 134 0.21 -0.28 -8.30
CA ASN A 134 1.52 0.10 -8.84
C ASN A 134 1.52 0.32 -10.37
N ARG A 135 0.35 0.29 -11.00
CA ARG A 135 0.12 0.80 -12.36
C ARG A 135 -0.83 1.99 -12.38
N SER A 136 -1.17 2.52 -11.21
CA SER A 136 -2.24 3.49 -11.03
C SER A 136 -1.78 4.79 -10.35
N PHE A 137 -0.48 5.08 -10.31
CA PHE A 137 0.05 6.34 -9.78
C PHE A 137 0.04 7.48 -10.82
N TYR A 138 -1.15 7.98 -11.14
CA TYR A 138 -1.37 9.13 -12.04
C TYR A 138 -2.62 9.92 -11.64
N ALA A 139 -2.81 11.11 -12.24
CA ALA A 139 -3.98 11.96 -11.97
C ALA A 139 -5.29 11.24 -12.30
N ASP A 140 -6.33 11.41 -11.48
CA ASP A 140 -7.61 10.69 -11.62
C ASP A 140 -7.45 9.16 -11.59
N SER A 141 -6.54 8.67 -10.74
CA SER A 141 -6.28 7.25 -10.55
C SER A 141 -7.56 6.45 -10.26
N PRO A 142 -7.77 5.31 -10.93
CA PRO A 142 -8.90 4.43 -10.64
C PRO A 142 -8.66 3.53 -9.42
N ALA A 143 -7.46 3.57 -8.82
CA ALA A 143 -7.14 2.90 -7.56
C ALA A 143 -7.15 3.92 -6.42
N GLU A 144 -8.12 3.79 -5.50
CA GLU A 144 -8.20 4.66 -4.32
C GLU A 144 -6.93 4.61 -3.46
N GLU A 145 -6.27 3.44 -3.41
CA GLU A 145 -4.99 3.24 -2.77
C GLU A 145 -3.93 4.25 -3.27
N SER A 146 -3.76 4.32 -4.60
CA SER A 146 -2.83 5.23 -5.26
C SER A 146 -3.29 6.68 -5.18
N ALA A 147 -4.59 6.94 -5.36
CA ALA A 147 -5.16 8.29 -5.31
C ALA A 147 -4.95 8.96 -3.94
N ASN A 148 -5.21 8.24 -2.85
CA ASN A 148 -5.01 8.75 -1.51
C ASN A 148 -3.52 9.01 -1.22
N LEU A 149 -2.61 8.14 -1.67
CA LEU A 149 -1.17 8.36 -1.51
C LEU A 149 -0.67 9.55 -2.33
N ILE A 150 -1.12 9.73 -3.58
CA ILE A 150 -0.80 10.93 -4.38
C ILE A 150 -1.24 12.20 -3.64
N LYS A 151 -2.46 12.19 -3.09
CA LYS A 151 -2.97 13.32 -2.30
C LYS A 151 -2.09 13.60 -1.09
N LEU A 152 -1.66 12.58 -0.34
CA LEU A 152 -0.70 12.76 0.75
C LEU A 152 0.60 13.38 0.24
N VAL A 153 1.22 12.82 -0.80
CA VAL A 153 2.51 13.29 -1.33
C VAL A 153 2.43 14.75 -1.79
N SER A 154 1.30 15.17 -2.38
CA SER A 154 1.08 16.55 -2.80
C SER A 154 1.14 17.58 -1.65
N THR A 155 0.99 17.13 -0.39
CA THR A 155 1.08 17.98 0.80
C THR A 155 2.49 18.13 1.37
N LEU A 156 3.44 17.29 0.94
CA LEU A 156 4.77 17.21 1.55
C LEU A 156 5.72 18.31 1.05
N GLY A 157 5.57 18.77 -0.19
CA GLY A 157 6.57 19.59 -0.88
C GLY A 157 7.60 18.74 -1.63
N ASP A 158 8.80 19.27 -1.86
CA ASP A 158 9.84 18.60 -2.64
C ASP A 158 10.46 17.42 -1.85
N VAL A 159 10.16 16.21 -2.33
CA VAL A 159 10.72 14.96 -1.78
C VAL A 159 12.07 14.70 -2.44
N LEU A 160 13.14 14.68 -1.64
CA LEU A 160 14.50 14.40 -2.12
C LEU A 160 14.65 12.94 -2.53
N MET A 161 14.06 12.03 -1.75
CA MET A 161 14.19 10.60 -1.94
C MET A 161 12.86 9.91 -1.66
N HIS A 162 12.48 9.01 -2.56
CA HIS A 162 11.38 8.08 -2.36
C HIS A 162 11.89 6.65 -2.52
N ILE A 163 11.66 5.82 -1.50
CA ILE A 163 11.90 4.38 -1.55
C ILE A 163 10.55 3.66 -1.46
N ASP A 164 10.27 2.79 -2.41
CA ASP A 164 9.09 1.92 -2.38
C ASP A 164 9.52 0.47 -2.13
N LEU A 165 9.00 -0.13 -1.07
CA LEU A 165 9.42 -1.44 -0.59
C LEU A 165 8.56 -2.54 -1.20
N HIS A 166 9.20 -3.36 -2.05
CA HIS A 166 8.57 -4.47 -2.75
C HIS A 166 9.30 -5.81 -2.51
N GLU A 167 8.60 -6.91 -2.76
CA GLU A 167 9.17 -8.26 -2.83
C GLU A 167 8.65 -9.03 -4.05
N THR A 168 9.49 -9.93 -4.59
CA THR A 168 9.07 -10.89 -5.61
C THR A 168 8.84 -12.24 -4.95
N THR A 169 7.73 -12.90 -5.26
CA THR A 169 7.32 -14.16 -4.62
C THR A 169 7.06 -15.26 -5.66
N ASP A 170 7.04 -16.53 -5.26
CA ASP A 170 6.60 -17.62 -6.13
C ASP A 170 5.13 -17.43 -6.60
N SER A 171 4.31 -16.72 -5.81
CA SER A 171 2.93 -16.35 -6.18
C SER A 171 2.85 -15.37 -7.35
N ASP A 172 3.91 -14.62 -7.65
CA ASP A 172 3.96 -13.82 -8.88
C ASP A 172 3.86 -14.71 -10.12
N GLU A 173 4.59 -15.82 -10.16
CA GLU A 173 4.57 -16.75 -11.30
C GLU A 173 3.34 -17.66 -11.28
N THR A 174 2.90 -18.09 -10.09
CA THR A 174 1.88 -19.14 -9.96
C THR A 174 0.45 -18.64 -9.87
N GLU A 175 0.22 -17.40 -9.41
CA GLU A 175 -1.11 -16.81 -9.26
C GLU A 175 -1.26 -15.50 -10.05
N PHE A 176 -0.40 -14.50 -9.80
CA PHE A 176 -0.65 -13.13 -10.27
C PHE A 176 -0.37 -12.91 -11.76
N ARG A 177 0.72 -13.42 -12.32
CA ARG A 177 1.00 -13.32 -13.77
C ARG A 177 -0.01 -14.11 -14.60
N PRO A 178 -0.39 -15.36 -14.24
CA PRO A 178 -1.48 -16.05 -14.92
C PRO A 178 -2.82 -15.32 -14.84
N ALA A 179 -3.14 -14.72 -13.69
CA ALA A 179 -4.35 -13.90 -13.52
C ALA A 179 -4.32 -12.68 -14.45
N LEU A 180 -3.19 -11.96 -14.49
CA LEU A 180 -2.99 -10.79 -15.33
C LEU A 180 -3.17 -11.11 -16.81
N ALA A 181 -2.54 -12.18 -17.29
CA ALA A 181 -2.71 -12.64 -18.66
C ALA A 181 -4.19 -12.95 -18.96
N ALA A 182 -4.87 -13.69 -18.09
CA ALA A 182 -6.29 -13.97 -18.30
C ALA A 182 -7.19 -12.73 -18.25
N ARG A 183 -6.85 -11.74 -17.43
CA ARG A 183 -7.58 -10.48 -17.31
C ARG A 183 -7.48 -9.64 -18.59
N ASP A 184 -6.30 -9.62 -19.20
CA ASP A 184 -6.00 -8.76 -20.35
C ASP A 184 -6.33 -9.43 -21.69
N GLY A 185 -6.63 -10.74 -21.70
CA GLY A 185 -7.01 -11.53 -22.87
C GLY A 185 -5.83 -12.18 -23.57
#